data_AF-A0A7V3M665-F1
#
_entry.id   AF-A0A7V3M665-F1
#
_cell.length_a   1.000
_cell.length_b   1.000
_cell.length_c   1.000
_cell.angle_alpha   90.00
_cell.angle_beta   90.00
_cell.angle_gamma   90.00
#
_symmetry.space_group_name_H-M   'P 1'
#
loop_
_entity.id
_entity.type
_entity.pdbx_description
1 polymer ?
#
loop_
_entity_poly.entity_id
_entity_poly.type
_entity_poly.pdbx_seq_one_letter_code
_entity_poly.pdbx_strand_id
1 'polypeptide(L)'
;MRRIILFAAAALLFATAIIHATGLPMASARGEGLGRFQQLAIALFWTHASVSWGAVALIWAVAAWRPGPRWPAALAALIPAHAAAGVLAIDPTFFGGQMLAGSVALALAGLILLGRAPPNRSGTP
;
A
#
# COMPACT_ATOMS: atom_id res chain seq x y z
N MET A 1 -17.11 -11.13 9.00
CA MET A 1 -17.00 -9.87 8.23
C MET A 1 -15.62 -9.22 8.30
N ARG A 2 -15.09 -8.80 9.45
CA ARG A 2 -13.82 -8.07 9.54
C ARG A 2 -12.58 -8.76 8.93
N ARG A 3 -12.41 -10.07 9.13
CA ARG A 3 -11.32 -10.85 8.51
C ARG A 3 -11.42 -10.86 6.98
N ILE A 4 -12.64 -10.97 6.46
CA ILE A 4 -12.94 -10.96 5.01
C ILE A 4 -12.58 -9.59 4.43
N ILE A 5 -12.91 -8.50 5.12
CA ILE A 5 -12.59 -7.14 4.65
C ILE A 5 -11.07 -6.91 4.66
N LEU A 6 -10.34 -7.36 5.69
CA LEU A 6 -8.89 -7.25 5.73
C LEU A 6 -8.21 -8.07 4.63
N PHE A 7 -8.76 -9.26 4.33
CA PHE A 7 -8.28 -10.10 3.24
C PHE A 7 -8.57 -9.49 1.87
N ALA A 8 -9.76 -8.92 1.67
CA ALA A 8 -10.10 -8.18 0.46
C ALA A 8 -9.20 -6.96 0.27
N ALA A 9 -8.94 -6.20 1.35
CA ALA A 9 -8.02 -5.08 1.32
C ALA A 9 -6.58 -5.51 0.99
N ALA A 10 -6.12 -6.62 1.56
CA ALA A 10 -4.82 -7.21 1.22
C ALA A 10 -4.75 -7.62 -0.26
N ALA A 11 -5.79 -8.25 -0.80
CA ALA A 11 -5.86 -8.63 -2.21
C ALA A 11 -5.84 -7.40 -3.15
N LEU A 12 -6.58 -6.35 -2.81
CA LEU A 12 -6.57 -5.07 -3.55
C LEU A 12 -5.20 -4.38 -3.50
N LEU A 13 -4.55 -4.37 -2.34
CA LEU A 13 -3.17 -3.83 -2.21
C LEU A 13 -2.17 -4.66 -3.01
N PHE A 14 -2.32 -5.99 -3.04
CA PHE A 14 -1.47 -6.87 -3.83
C PHE A 14 -1.66 -6.65 -5.33
N ALA A 15 -2.90 -6.52 -5.81
CA ALA A 15 -3.18 -6.16 -7.19
C ALA A 15 -2.55 -4.81 -7.56
N THR A 16 -2.61 -3.84 -6.65
CA THR A 16 -1.99 -2.52 -6.85
C THR A 16 -0.46 -2.60 -6.90
N ALA A 17 0.14 -3.44 -6.05
CA ALA A 17 1.57 -3.74 -6.09
C ALA A 17 1.99 -4.36 -7.44
N ILE A 18 1.21 -5.30 -7.98
CA ILE A 18 1.44 -5.86 -9.32
C ILE A 18 1.39 -4.75 -10.37
N ILE A 19 0.38 -3.87 -10.33
CA ILE A 19 0.25 -2.78 -11.30
C ILE A 19 1.46 -1.84 -11.23
N HIS A 20 1.93 -1.48 -10.03
CA HIS A 20 3.16 -0.70 -9.84
C HIS A 20 4.40 -1.42 -10.38
N ALA A 21 4.52 -2.75 -10.20
CA ALA A 21 5.62 -3.54 -10.76
C ALA A 21 5.58 -3.56 -12.28
N THR A 22 4.39 -3.66 -12.85
CA THR A 22 4.16 -3.63 -14.30
C THR A 22 4.18 -2.22 -14.88
N GLY A 23 4.78 -1.22 -14.20
CA GLY A 23 4.77 0.23 -14.52
C GLY A 23 5.19 0.69 -15.94
N LEU A 24 5.26 -0.23 -16.89
CA LEU A 24 5.31 -0.05 -18.34
C LEU A 24 4.37 1.04 -18.91
N PRO A 25 3.11 1.26 -18.44
CA PRO A 25 2.27 2.30 -19.05
C PRO A 25 2.59 3.74 -18.58
N MET A 26 3.33 3.91 -17.48
CA MET A 26 3.56 5.24 -16.88
C MET A 26 4.80 5.94 -17.45
N ALA A 27 5.78 5.16 -17.93
CA ALA A 27 6.99 5.69 -18.56
C ALA A 27 6.76 6.10 -20.03
N SER A 28 5.73 5.57 -20.70
CA SER A 28 5.63 5.69 -22.16
C SER A 28 4.83 6.89 -22.68
N ALA A 29 3.85 7.43 -21.93
CA ALA A 29 3.02 8.55 -22.42
C ALA A 29 3.35 9.93 -21.81
N ARG A 30 4.06 9.99 -20.66
CA ARG A 30 4.52 11.26 -20.04
C ARG A 30 6.04 11.34 -19.83
N GLY A 31 6.78 10.27 -20.17
CA GLY A 31 8.24 10.24 -20.10
C GLY A 31 8.93 10.84 -21.32
N GLU A 32 8.16 11.22 -22.35
CA GLU A 32 8.65 11.94 -23.52
C GLU A 32 9.27 13.27 -23.08
N GLY A 33 10.61 13.38 -23.18
CA GLY A 33 11.38 14.55 -22.75
C GLY A 33 12.13 14.40 -21.42
N LEU A 34 11.95 13.31 -20.67
CA LEU A 34 12.72 13.06 -19.45
C LEU A 34 14.11 12.48 -19.77
N GLY A 35 15.13 12.95 -19.06
CA GLY A 35 16.48 12.39 -19.15
C GLY A 35 16.55 10.97 -18.58
N ARG A 36 17.55 10.18 -19.02
CA ARG A 36 17.75 8.77 -18.59
C ARG A 36 17.75 8.58 -17.07
N PHE A 37 18.34 9.52 -16.33
CA PHE A 37 18.35 9.48 -14.87
C PHE A 37 16.96 9.65 -14.24
N GLN A 38 16.12 10.52 -14.80
CA GLN A 38 14.75 10.74 -14.31
C GLN A 38 13.88 9.51 -14.59
N GLN A 39 14.02 8.90 -15.77
CA GLN A 39 13.33 7.65 -16.10
C GLN A 39 13.73 6.51 -15.15
N LEU A 40 15.03 6.36 -14.87
CA LEU A 40 15.52 5.38 -13.90
C LEU A 40 14.99 5.64 -12.48
N ALA A 41 15.01 6.90 -12.03
CA ALA A 41 14.48 7.28 -10.71
C ALA A 41 12.98 6.95 -10.57
N ILE A 42 12.19 7.22 -11.62
CA ILE A 42 10.76 6.88 -11.66
C ILE A 42 10.57 5.35 -11.60
N ALA A 43 11.34 4.58 -12.38
CA ALA A 43 11.25 3.12 -12.37
C ALA A 43 11.62 2.52 -10.99
N LEU A 44 12.66 3.04 -10.35
CA LEU A 44 13.07 2.63 -9.01
C LEU A 44 12.02 2.98 -7.96
N PHE A 45 11.43 4.18 -8.04
CA PHE A 45 10.33 4.58 -7.16
C PHE A 45 9.13 3.64 -7.26
N TRP A 46 8.68 3.31 -8.47
CA TRP A 46 7.55 2.41 -8.68
C TRP A 46 7.83 0.98 -8.23
N THR A 47 9.07 0.52 -8.44
CA THR A 47 9.53 -0.78 -7.92
C THR A 47 9.49 -0.79 -6.39
N HIS A 48 10.00 0.26 -5.74
CA HIS A 48 9.97 0.40 -4.29
C HIS A 48 8.51 0.46 -3.75
N ALA A 49 7.64 1.21 -4.42
CA ALA A 49 6.23 1.29 -4.08
C ALA A 49 5.56 -0.09 -4.20
N SER A 50 5.83 -0.84 -5.28
CA SER A 50 5.34 -2.20 -5.47
C SER A 50 5.75 -3.13 -4.33
N VAL A 51 7.05 -3.20 -4.03
CA VAL A 51 7.59 -4.05 -2.96
C VAL A 51 6.99 -3.70 -1.60
N SER A 52 6.90 -2.39 -1.30
CA SER A 52 6.36 -1.93 -0.02
C SER A 52 4.88 -2.28 0.14
N TRP A 53 4.05 -2.05 -0.88
CA TRP A 53 2.63 -2.40 -0.84
C TRP A 53 2.39 -3.92 -0.83
N GLY A 54 3.21 -4.69 -1.55
CA GLY A 54 3.20 -6.14 -1.50
C GLY A 54 3.51 -6.69 -0.11
N ALA A 55 4.51 -6.11 0.57
CA ALA A 55 4.83 -6.47 1.96
C ALA A 55 3.65 -6.17 2.92
N VAL A 56 3.02 -5.00 2.79
CA VAL A 56 1.82 -4.65 3.59
C VAL A 56 0.69 -5.64 3.34
N ALA A 57 0.42 -5.97 2.08
CA ALA A 57 -0.61 -6.94 1.70
C ALA A 57 -0.36 -8.31 2.36
N LEU A 58 0.88 -8.81 2.31
CA LEU A 58 1.24 -10.08 2.96
C LEU A 58 1.05 -10.01 4.48
N ILE A 59 1.53 -8.95 5.13
CA ILE A 59 1.38 -8.76 6.58
C ILE A 59 -0.10 -8.70 6.96
N TRP A 60 -0.94 -8.05 6.15
CA TRP A 60 -2.38 -7.96 6.38
C TRP A 60 -3.10 -9.28 6.15
N ALA A 61 -2.71 -10.05 5.13
CA ALA A 61 -3.22 -11.40 4.91
C ALA A 61 -2.90 -12.31 6.10
N VAL A 62 -1.66 -12.26 6.61
CA VAL A 62 -1.25 -12.99 7.81
C VAL A 62 -2.02 -12.53 9.04
N ALA A 63 -2.20 -11.22 9.23
CA ALA A 63 -2.96 -10.65 10.35
C ALA A 63 -4.48 -10.93 10.28
N ALA A 64 -5.01 -11.20 9.07
CA ALA A 64 -6.38 -11.66 8.88
C ALA A 64 -6.56 -13.11 9.34
N TRP A 65 -5.53 -13.95 9.17
CA TRP A 65 -5.57 -15.39 9.47
C TRP A 65 -5.15 -15.71 10.90
N ARG A 66 -4.14 -15.03 11.45
CA ARG A 66 -3.62 -15.31 12.79
C ARG A 66 -4.28 -14.43 13.86
N PRO A 67 -4.77 -15.01 14.97
CA PRO A 67 -5.10 -14.24 16.16
C PRO A 67 -3.83 -13.68 16.79
N GLY A 68 -3.80 -12.39 17.11
CA GLY A 68 -2.62 -11.73 17.65
C GLY A 68 -2.68 -10.20 17.61
N PRO A 69 -1.65 -9.52 18.12
CA PRO A 69 -1.55 -8.07 18.07
C PRO A 69 -1.53 -7.57 16.62
N ARG A 70 -2.43 -6.64 16.32
CA ARG A 70 -2.66 -6.10 14.97
C ARG A 70 -1.93 -4.80 14.66
N TRP A 71 -1.31 -4.21 15.69
CA TRP A 71 -0.56 -2.97 15.56
C TRP A 71 0.70 -3.08 14.66
N PRO A 72 1.41 -4.22 14.52
CA PRO A 72 2.54 -4.29 13.58
C PRO A 72 2.08 -4.19 12.12
N ALA A 73 0.92 -4.78 11.81
CA ALA A 73 0.29 -4.66 10.50
C ALA A 73 -0.16 -3.23 10.19
N ALA A 74 -0.57 -2.48 11.22
CA ALA A 74 -0.88 -1.07 11.11
C ALA A 74 0.38 -0.24 10.79
N LEU A 75 1.46 -0.42 11.54
CA LEU A 75 2.71 0.32 11.33
C LEU A 75 3.33 0.05 9.95
N ALA A 76 3.25 -1.19 9.45
CA ALA A 76 3.79 -1.56 8.15
C ALA A 76 3.19 -0.71 7.00
N ALA A 77 1.93 -0.27 7.13
CA ALA A 77 1.26 0.53 6.12
C ALA A 77 1.64 2.02 6.14
N LEU A 78 2.25 2.51 7.23
CA LEU A 78 2.62 3.92 7.38
C LEU A 78 3.80 4.32 6.49
N ILE A 79 4.76 3.40 6.30
CA ILE A 79 5.96 3.64 5.49
C ILE A 79 5.60 3.93 4.01
N PRO A 80 4.87 3.04 3.30
CA PRO A 80 4.47 3.33 1.92
C PRO A 80 3.46 4.49 1.83
N ALA A 81 2.62 4.69 2.86
CA ALA A 81 1.68 5.82 2.87
C ALA A 81 2.38 7.18 2.94
N HIS A 82 3.47 7.30 3.71
CA HIS A 82 4.26 8.53 3.77
C HIS A 82 4.93 8.85 2.42
N ALA A 83 5.54 7.84 1.79
CA ALA A 83 6.14 7.99 0.47
C ALA A 83 5.10 8.39 -0.60
N ALA A 84 3.90 7.80 -0.54
CA ALA A 84 2.79 8.14 -1.42
C ALA A 84 2.30 9.59 -1.22
N ALA A 85 2.19 10.05 0.03
CA ALA A 85 1.79 11.41 0.36
C ALA A 85 2.79 12.45 -0.19
N GLY A 86 4.10 12.16 -0.13
CA GLY A 86 5.12 13.02 -0.73
C GLY A 86 4.95 13.21 -2.23
N VAL A 87 4.61 12.14 -2.97
CA VAL A 87 4.36 12.21 -4.42
C VAL A 87 3.06 12.95 -4.74
N LEU A 88 2.01 12.71 -3.96
CA LEU A 88 0.72 13.41 -4.12
C LEU A 88 0.83 14.92 -3.89
N ALA A 89 1.75 15.37 -3.04
CA ALA A 89 2.00 16.79 -2.80
C ALA A 89 2.70 17.49 -3.98
N ILE A 90 3.37 16.73 -4.85
CA ILE A 90 4.09 17.26 -6.01
C ILE A 90 3.17 17.36 -7.23
N ASP A 91 2.48 16.26 -7.59
CA ASP A 91 1.50 16.25 -8.67
C ASP A 91 0.37 15.24 -8.38
N PRO A 92 -0.80 15.71 -7.91
CA PRO A 92 -1.94 14.85 -7.57
C PRO A 92 -2.69 14.33 -8.81
N THR A 93 -2.44 14.89 -10.00
CA THR A 93 -3.21 14.57 -11.22
C THR A 93 -2.59 13.46 -12.05
N PHE A 94 -1.36 13.07 -11.73
CA PHE A 94 -0.68 11.94 -12.36
C PHE A 94 -1.46 10.65 -12.09
N PHE A 95 -1.68 9.82 -13.12
CA PHE A 95 -2.39 8.53 -13.00
C PHE A 95 -1.80 7.63 -11.89
N GLY A 96 -0.49 7.69 -11.72
CA GLY A 96 0.23 7.00 -10.66
C GLY A 96 -0.01 7.64 -9.30
N GLY A 97 -0.14 8.96 -9.24
CA GLY A 97 -0.62 9.69 -8.06
C GLY A 97 -2.00 9.19 -7.63
N GLN A 98 -2.95 9.05 -8.57
CA GLN A 98 -4.29 8.53 -8.25
C GLN A 98 -4.28 7.07 -7.76
N MET A 99 -3.44 6.21 -8.34
CA MET A 99 -3.23 4.84 -7.83
C MET A 99 -2.58 4.81 -6.44
N LEU A 100 -1.63 5.71 -6.17
CA LEU A 100 -1.05 5.91 -4.84
C LEU A 100 -2.09 6.40 -3.84
N ALA A 101 -2.95 7.35 -4.22
CA ALA A 101 -4.06 7.82 -3.39
C ALA A 101 -5.03 6.68 -3.04
N GLY A 102 -5.39 5.84 -4.02
CA GLY A 102 -6.20 4.65 -3.80
C GLY A 102 -5.54 3.67 -2.82
N SER A 103 -4.24 3.45 -2.95
CA SER A 103 -3.44 2.59 -2.05
C SER A 103 -3.42 3.14 -0.63
N VAL A 104 -3.25 4.46 -0.47
CA VAL A 104 -3.31 5.15 0.84
C VAL A 104 -4.70 5.07 1.45
N ALA A 105 -5.77 5.26 0.66
CA ALA A 105 -7.14 5.12 1.15
C ALA A 105 -7.42 3.69 1.65
N LEU A 106 -6.95 2.67 0.90
CA LEU A 106 -7.01 1.27 1.33
C LEU A 106 -6.19 1.01 2.60
N ALA A 107 -5.00 1.62 2.71
CA ALA A 107 -4.16 1.56 3.90
C ALA A 107 -4.88 2.12 5.14
N LEU A 108 -5.49 3.30 5.00
CA LEU A 108 -6.27 3.95 6.06
C LEU A 108 -7.51 3.12 6.43
N ALA A 109 -8.21 2.56 5.45
CA ALA A 109 -9.36 1.69 5.70
C ALA A 109 -8.97 0.45 6.51
N GLY A 110 -7.88 -0.23 6.14
CA GLY A 110 -7.39 -1.36 6.92
C GLY A 110 -6.85 -0.97 8.30
N LEU A 111 -6.22 0.20 8.45
CA LEU A 111 -5.84 0.76 9.75
C LEU A 111 -7.05 0.94 10.68
N ILE A 112 -8.12 1.57 10.19
CA ILE A 112 -9.37 1.74 10.94
C ILE A 112 -9.95 0.38 11.34
N LEU A 113 -9.93 -0.57 10.41
CA LEU A 113 -10.41 -1.92 10.67
C LEU A 113 -9.53 -2.63 11.69
N LEU A 114 -8.21 -2.48 11.69
CA LEU A 114 -7.29 -3.07 12.66
C LEU A 114 -7.45 -2.43 14.06
N GLY A 115 -7.62 -1.11 14.13
CA GLY A 115 -7.80 -0.34 15.36
C GLY A 115 -9.11 -0.62 16.11
N ARG A 116 -10.20 -0.97 15.40
CA ARG A 116 -11.48 -1.37 16.02
C ARG A 116 -11.47 -2.82 16.58
N ALA A 117 -10.30 -3.39 16.90
CA ALA A 117 -10.28 -4.67 17.62
C ALA A 117 -10.72 -4.46 19.07
N PRO A 118 -11.68 -5.24 19.60
CA PRO A 118 -11.79 -5.34 21.03
C PRO A 118 -10.43 -5.81 21.56
N PRO A 119 -9.92 -5.20 22.66
CA PRO A 119 -8.71 -5.69 23.30
C PRO A 119 -8.89 -7.18 23.56
N ASN A 120 -7.85 -7.97 23.26
CA ASN A 120 -7.82 -9.37 23.67
C ASN A 120 -8.21 -9.38 25.16
N ARG A 121 -9.38 -9.95 25.47
CA ARG A 121 -9.62 -10.45 26.82
C ARG A 121 -8.64 -11.60 26.99
N SER A 122 -7.41 -11.28 27.39
CA SER A 122 -6.58 -12.20 28.16
C SER A 122 -7.29 -12.37 29.51
N GLY A 123 -8.43 -13.06 29.48
CA GLY A 123 -8.95 -13.73 30.65
C GLY A 123 -8.04 -14.94 30.84
N THR A 124 -7.01 -14.74 31.64
CA THR A 124 -6.38 -15.81 32.40
C THR A 124 -7.47 -16.57 33.15
N PRO A 125 -7.51 -17.92 33.13
CA PRO A 125 -7.90 -18.63 34.35
C PRO A 125 -6.86 -18.36 35.46
#